data_AF-A0A0H4I873-F1
#
_entry.id   AF-A0A0H4I873-F1
#
_cell.length_a   1.000
_cell.length_b   1.000
_cell.length_c   1.000
_cell.angle_alpha   90.00
_cell.angle_beta   90.00
_cell.angle_gamma   90.00
#
_symmetry.space_group_name_H-M   'P 1'
#
loop_
_entity.id
_entity.type
_entity.pdbx_description
1 polymer ?
#
loop_
_entity_poly.entity_id
_entity_poly.type
_entity_poly.pdbx_seq_one_letter_code
_entity_poly.pdbx_strand_id
1 'polypeptide(L)'
;MNTNAGSGYTLVDFSVTSPAPEWYAVNDGVMGGESRGGPEIVDGQLVFSGQISLENNGGFSSVKSSGHEFDVSAFHTLRLRVKGDGRSYQLRLYTDARYGHSPIAYTAEFPTLAGEWTESVIVISQLSPRFRGRALSGPPLDVEHVEAIGLLLGDKRAGEFELRVEWIRAE
;
A
#
# COMPACT_ATOMS: atom_id res chain seq x y z
N MET A 1 -30.08 9.16 22.29
CA MET A 1 -29.95 8.74 20.88
C MET A 1 -28.97 9.70 20.23
N ASN A 2 -27.71 9.28 20.07
CA ASN A 2 -26.72 10.03 19.29
C ASN A 2 -26.39 9.16 18.07
N THR A 3 -26.82 9.64 16.91
CA THR A 3 -26.46 9.10 15.60
C THR A 3 -25.01 9.53 15.30
N ASN A 4 -24.03 8.67 15.60
CA ASN A 4 -22.68 8.80 15.04
C ASN A 4 -22.65 8.07 13.69
N ALA A 5 -23.02 8.79 12.64
CA ALA A 5 -22.58 8.47 11.29
C ALA A 5 -21.39 9.40 11.00
N GLY A 6 -20.19 8.86 10.73
CA GLY A 6 -19.15 9.63 10.04
C GLY A 6 -17.71 9.67 10.59
N SER A 7 -17.23 8.74 11.42
CA SER A 7 -15.79 8.63 11.68
C SER A 7 -15.29 7.24 11.30
N GLY A 8 -14.58 7.14 10.18
CA GLY A 8 -13.87 5.92 9.78
C GLY A 8 -12.90 5.42 10.86
N TYR A 9 -12.61 4.13 10.84
CA TYR A 9 -11.66 3.49 11.75
C TYR A 9 -10.23 3.69 11.24
N THR A 10 -9.38 4.27 12.08
CA THR A 10 -7.95 4.46 11.75
C THR A 10 -7.21 3.13 11.82
N LEU A 11 -6.72 2.67 10.66
CA LEU A 11 -5.83 1.51 10.57
C LEU A 11 -4.39 1.92 10.87
N VAL A 12 -3.95 3.04 10.29
CA VAL A 12 -2.61 3.58 10.49
C VAL A 12 -2.70 5.09 10.55
N ASP A 13 -2.10 5.69 11.57
CA ASP A 13 -1.88 7.13 11.68
C ASP A 13 -0.41 7.35 12.00
N PHE A 14 0.33 7.93 11.05
CA PHE A 14 1.76 8.10 11.18
C PHE A 14 2.14 9.22 12.15
N SER A 15 1.19 10.06 12.58
CA SER A 15 1.41 11.14 13.55
C SER A 15 1.46 10.67 15.01
N VAL A 16 1.01 9.45 15.28
CA VAL A 16 0.94 8.90 16.64
C VAL A 16 2.12 7.97 16.89
N THR A 17 2.85 8.22 17.99
CA THR A 17 3.91 7.35 18.47
C THR A 17 3.32 6.19 19.29
N SER A 18 3.08 5.06 18.62
CA SER A 18 2.85 3.72 19.18
C SER A 18 1.40 3.22 19.36
N PRO A 19 1.13 1.93 19.08
CA PRO A 19 1.92 1.04 18.22
C PRO A 19 1.54 1.26 16.75
N ALA A 20 2.40 1.96 16.00
CA ALA A 20 2.30 2.01 14.54
C ALA A 20 3.03 0.78 13.96
N PRO A 21 2.52 0.15 12.89
CA PRO A 21 3.19 -0.98 12.28
C PRO A 21 4.57 -0.57 11.75
N GLU A 22 5.53 -1.50 11.80
CA GLU A 22 6.83 -1.30 11.15
C GLU A 22 6.67 -1.38 9.63
N TRP A 23 7.48 -0.63 8.88
CA TRP A 23 7.47 -0.66 7.41
C TRP A 23 8.86 -1.00 6.87
N TYR A 24 8.92 -1.82 5.84
CA TYR A 24 10.17 -2.22 5.19
C TYR A 24 10.04 -2.21 3.66
N ALA A 25 11.19 -2.10 2.98
CA ALA A 25 11.26 -2.08 1.53
C ALA A 25 11.24 -3.49 0.92
N VAL A 26 10.58 -3.62 -0.24
CA VAL A 26 10.61 -4.79 -1.13
C VAL A 26 10.81 -4.29 -2.56
N ASN A 27 12.04 -4.37 -3.06
CA ASN A 27 12.43 -3.88 -4.38
C ASN A 27 12.67 -5.03 -5.37
N ASP A 28 12.92 -4.69 -6.63
CA ASP A 28 13.08 -5.62 -7.76
C ASP A 28 14.45 -6.35 -7.82
N GLY A 29 15.29 -6.19 -6.81
CA GLY A 29 16.65 -6.72 -6.78
C GLY A 29 16.78 -8.25 -6.84
N VAL A 30 15.74 -9.03 -6.54
CA VAL A 30 15.78 -10.51 -6.62
C VAL A 30 16.13 -11.00 -8.03
N MET A 31 15.70 -10.28 -9.07
CA MET A 31 16.01 -10.61 -10.47
C MET A 31 17.14 -9.74 -11.05
N GLY A 32 17.87 -9.00 -10.20
CA GLY A 32 18.93 -8.08 -10.62
C GLY A 32 18.45 -6.66 -10.94
N GLY A 33 17.17 -6.35 -10.72
CA GLY A 33 16.63 -4.99 -10.88
C GLY A 33 17.37 -3.98 -10.00
N GLU A 34 17.44 -2.74 -10.48
CA GLU A 34 18.22 -1.68 -9.84
C GLU A 34 17.35 -0.59 -9.21
N SER A 35 16.03 -0.83 -9.07
CA SER A 35 15.17 0.14 -8.40
C SER A 35 15.50 0.20 -6.92
N ARG A 36 15.48 1.42 -6.38
CA ARG A 36 15.73 1.69 -4.96
C ARG A 36 14.57 2.48 -4.42
N GLY A 37 14.14 2.14 -3.23
CA GLY A 37 13.15 2.91 -2.50
C GLY A 37 12.87 2.27 -1.17
N GLY A 38 12.30 3.03 -0.26
CA GLY A 38 12.04 2.56 1.08
C GLY A 38 11.16 3.50 1.88
N PRO A 39 10.78 3.06 3.09
CA PRO A 39 9.97 3.85 4.00
C PRO A 39 10.87 4.70 4.92
N GLU A 40 10.46 5.93 5.16
CA GLU A 40 10.96 6.76 6.25
C GLU A 40 9.77 7.37 6.99
N ILE A 41 9.76 7.36 8.32
CA ILE A 41 8.72 8.05 9.09
C ILE A 41 9.29 9.40 9.55
N VAL A 42 8.76 10.49 9.01
CA VAL A 42 9.21 11.87 9.31
C VAL A 42 8.01 12.77 9.51
N ASP A 43 8.03 13.60 10.55
CA ASP A 43 6.98 14.59 10.86
C ASP A 43 5.56 14.04 10.84
N GLY A 44 5.40 12.80 11.34
CA GLY A 44 4.10 12.15 11.42
C GLY A 44 3.57 11.59 10.09
N GLN A 45 4.46 11.34 9.12
CA GLN A 45 4.12 10.86 7.79
C GLN A 45 5.02 9.68 7.41
N LEU A 46 4.45 8.71 6.69
CA LEU A 46 5.26 7.77 5.91
C LEU A 46 5.69 8.45 4.61
N VAL A 47 7.00 8.57 4.42
CA VAL A 47 7.62 8.96 3.16
C VAL A 47 8.10 7.69 2.47
N PHE A 48 7.41 7.32 1.39
CA PHE A 48 7.84 6.27 0.47
C PHE A 48 8.48 6.92 -0.76
N SER A 49 9.80 6.90 -0.83
CA SER A 49 10.56 7.58 -1.89
C SER A 49 11.72 6.74 -2.40
N GLY A 50 12.24 7.12 -3.56
CA GLY A 50 13.37 6.46 -4.19
C GLY A 50 13.50 6.74 -5.69
N GLN A 51 14.10 5.80 -6.42
CA GLN A 51 14.35 5.86 -7.85
C GLN A 51 13.98 4.52 -8.51
N ILE A 52 13.14 4.58 -9.53
CA ILE A 52 12.81 3.42 -10.38
C ILE A 52 13.84 3.30 -11.51
N SER A 53 14.40 2.10 -11.68
CA SER A 53 15.20 1.71 -12.85
C SER A 53 14.46 0.65 -13.66
N LEU A 54 14.55 0.74 -14.99
CA LEU A 54 14.03 -0.28 -15.91
C LEU A 54 15.10 -1.28 -16.35
N GLU A 55 16.33 -1.14 -15.83
CA GLU A 55 17.43 -2.05 -16.12
C GLU A 55 17.20 -3.42 -15.48
N ASN A 56 17.79 -4.46 -16.08
CA ASN A 56 17.74 -5.85 -15.59
C ASN A 56 16.31 -6.40 -15.37
N ASN A 57 15.35 -5.98 -16.20
CA ASN A 57 13.92 -6.29 -16.05
C ASN A 57 13.31 -5.79 -14.73
N GLY A 58 13.91 -4.75 -14.15
CA GLY A 58 13.35 -4.03 -13.03
C GLY A 58 12.14 -3.17 -13.42
N GLY A 59 11.75 -2.30 -12.51
CA GLY A 59 10.72 -1.29 -12.72
C GLY A 59 9.72 -1.20 -11.57
N PHE A 60 10.08 -1.67 -10.36
CA PHE A 60 9.22 -1.45 -9.20
C PHE A 60 9.99 -1.23 -7.89
N SER A 61 9.35 -0.48 -7.00
CA SER A 61 9.71 -0.39 -5.59
C SER A 61 8.44 -0.52 -4.75
N SER A 62 8.55 -1.10 -3.57
CA SER A 62 7.41 -1.28 -2.67
C SER A 62 7.82 -1.12 -1.22
N VAL A 63 6.89 -0.66 -0.40
CA VAL A 63 6.97 -0.72 1.06
C VAL A 63 5.81 -1.53 1.61
N LYS A 64 6.06 -2.29 2.66
CA LYS A 64 5.08 -3.18 3.28
C LYS A 64 5.15 -3.09 4.80
N SER A 65 3.99 -3.12 5.44
CA SER A 65 3.88 -3.13 6.89
C SER A 65 4.14 -4.53 7.48
N SER A 66 4.51 -4.61 8.76
CA SER A 66 4.64 -5.85 9.52
C SER A 66 4.26 -5.68 10.99
N GLY A 67 4.00 -6.81 11.65
CA GLY A 67 3.80 -6.88 13.10
C GLY A 67 2.42 -6.41 13.58
N HIS A 68 1.47 -6.22 12.67
CA HIS A 68 0.11 -5.82 13.00
C HIS A 68 -0.90 -6.44 12.06
N GLU A 69 -2.02 -6.91 12.62
CA GLU A 69 -3.14 -7.49 11.88
C GLU A 69 -4.33 -6.52 11.91
N PHE A 70 -5.08 -6.47 10.82
CA PHE A 70 -6.21 -5.57 10.64
C PHE A 70 -7.48 -6.37 10.33
N ASP A 71 -8.54 -6.12 11.09
CA ASP A 71 -9.90 -6.53 10.75
C ASP A 71 -10.60 -5.36 10.03
N VAL A 72 -10.91 -5.56 8.76
CA VAL A 72 -11.63 -4.60 7.91
C VAL A 72 -13.00 -5.10 7.49
N SER A 73 -13.50 -6.17 8.11
CA SER A 73 -14.78 -6.84 7.77
C SER A 73 -16.00 -5.92 7.93
N ALA A 74 -15.93 -4.94 8.82
CA ALA A 74 -17.00 -3.98 9.09
C ALA A 74 -17.07 -2.82 8.09
N PHE A 75 -16.14 -2.73 7.14
CA PHE A 75 -15.97 -1.57 6.26
C PHE A 75 -16.08 -1.95 4.78
N HIS A 76 -16.38 -0.96 3.94
CA HIS A 76 -16.50 -1.16 2.50
C HIS A 76 -15.37 -0.49 1.72
N THR A 77 -14.71 0.49 2.33
CA THR A 77 -13.69 1.29 1.67
C THR A 77 -12.47 1.47 2.55
N LEU A 78 -11.32 1.61 1.90
CA LEU A 78 -10.10 2.12 2.49
C LEU A 78 -9.85 3.51 1.94
N ARG A 79 -9.52 4.44 2.81
CA ARG A 79 -9.19 5.82 2.47
C ARG A 79 -7.77 6.13 2.89
N LEU A 80 -7.01 6.75 2.00
CA LEU A 80 -5.63 7.15 2.26
C LEU A 80 -5.49 8.64 2.02
N ARG A 81 -4.90 9.36 2.98
CA ARG A 81 -4.50 10.76 2.80
C ARG A 81 -3.07 10.80 2.31
N VAL A 82 -2.88 11.22 1.05
CA VAL A 82 -1.60 11.11 0.36
C VAL A 82 -1.20 12.39 -0.37
N LYS A 83 0.11 12.64 -0.46
CA LYS A 83 0.71 13.64 -1.35
C LYS A 83 1.69 12.93 -2.25
N GLY A 84 1.42 12.91 -3.54
CA GLY A 84 2.24 12.21 -4.52
C GLY A 84 2.94 13.14 -5.50
N ASP A 85 3.63 12.51 -6.43
CA ASP A 85 4.43 13.12 -7.49
C ASP A 85 3.72 13.13 -8.85
N GLY A 86 2.43 12.79 -8.89
CA GLY A 86 1.65 12.66 -10.12
C GLY A 86 1.72 11.28 -10.77
N ARG A 87 2.40 10.31 -10.14
CA ARG A 87 2.41 8.90 -10.56
C ARG A 87 1.24 8.14 -9.93
N SER A 88 0.92 6.99 -10.54
CA SER A 88 -0.08 6.06 -10.01
C SER A 88 0.60 5.00 -9.17
N TYR A 89 0.07 4.81 -7.96
CA TYR A 89 0.56 3.84 -6.98
C TYR A 89 -0.46 2.73 -6.80
N GLN A 90 -0.02 1.64 -6.17
CA GLN A 90 -0.90 0.53 -5.79
C GLN A 90 -1.01 0.45 -4.28
N LEU A 91 -2.24 0.39 -3.78
CA LEU A 91 -2.54 -0.15 -2.46
C LEU A 91 -2.52 -1.66 -2.53
N ARG A 92 -1.92 -2.31 -1.53
CA ARG A 92 -1.85 -3.75 -1.41
C ARG A 92 -2.28 -4.20 -0.02
N LEU A 93 -3.10 -5.24 0.03
CA LEU A 93 -3.39 -5.98 1.25
C LEU A 93 -2.82 -7.39 1.14
N TYR A 94 -2.35 -7.93 2.25
CA TYR A 94 -1.81 -9.27 2.35
C TYR A 94 -2.56 -10.01 3.45
N THR A 95 -2.87 -11.28 3.19
CA THR A 95 -3.42 -12.23 4.17
C THR A 95 -2.50 -13.46 4.23
N ASP A 96 -2.95 -14.51 4.90
CA ASP A 96 -2.29 -15.81 4.91
C ASP A 96 -2.29 -16.51 3.53
N ALA A 97 -3.08 -16.02 2.56
CA ALA A 97 -3.22 -16.60 1.23
C ALA A 97 -1.87 -16.72 0.50
N ARG A 98 -1.64 -17.89 -0.09
CA ARG A 98 -0.40 -18.23 -0.82
C ARG A 98 -0.69 -18.76 -2.22
N TYR A 99 0.23 -18.49 -3.13
CA TYR A 99 0.36 -19.20 -4.41
C TYR A 99 1.62 -20.06 -4.35
N GLY A 100 1.44 -21.37 -4.18
CA GLY A 100 2.53 -22.25 -3.75
C GLY A 100 2.98 -21.89 -2.33
N HIS A 101 4.26 -21.58 -2.14
CA HIS A 101 4.84 -21.19 -0.84
C HIS A 101 5.00 -19.68 -0.66
N SER A 102 4.52 -18.87 -1.61
CA SER A 102 4.74 -17.41 -1.61
C SER A 102 3.44 -16.64 -1.39
N PRO A 103 3.48 -15.51 -0.65
CA PRO A 103 2.32 -14.65 -0.44
C PRO A 103 1.81 -14.07 -1.75
N ILE A 104 0.49 -13.90 -1.83
CA ILE A 104 -0.16 -13.10 -2.87
C ILE A 104 -0.55 -11.73 -2.29
N ALA A 105 -0.77 -10.76 -3.16
CA ALA A 105 -1.25 -9.43 -2.78
C ALA A 105 -2.63 -9.19 -3.38
N TYR A 106 -3.53 -8.58 -2.62
CA TYR A 106 -4.79 -8.03 -3.13
C TYR A 106 -4.54 -6.57 -3.45
N THR A 107 -4.75 -6.15 -4.70
CA THR A 107 -4.23 -4.87 -5.19
C THR A 107 -5.33 -3.99 -5.76
N ALA A 108 -5.23 -2.68 -5.54
CA ALA A 108 -5.96 -1.65 -6.27
C ALA A 108 -5.02 -0.49 -6.60
N GLU A 109 -5.24 0.18 -7.73
CA GLU A 109 -4.45 1.34 -8.15
C GLU A 109 -5.14 2.64 -7.73
N PHE A 110 -4.34 3.66 -7.41
CA PHE A 110 -4.83 5.02 -7.22
C PHE A 110 -3.87 6.03 -7.86
N PRO A 111 -4.41 7.07 -8.54
CA PRO A 111 -3.60 8.17 -9.05
C PRO A 111 -3.24 9.14 -7.92
N THR A 112 -2.21 9.95 -8.16
CA THR A 112 -1.89 11.10 -7.30
C THR A 112 -1.83 12.38 -8.13
N LEU A 113 -1.95 13.53 -7.46
CA LEU A 113 -1.71 14.85 -8.05
C LEU A 113 -0.35 15.36 -7.54
N ALA A 114 0.49 15.82 -8.47
CA ALA A 114 1.85 16.21 -8.16
C ALA A 114 1.88 17.39 -7.17
N GLY A 115 2.48 17.17 -6.00
CA GLY A 115 2.64 18.21 -4.98
C GLY A 115 1.37 18.56 -4.22
N GLU A 116 0.26 17.85 -4.43
CA GLU A 116 -1.02 18.11 -3.79
C GLU A 116 -1.43 16.98 -2.86
N TRP A 117 -1.97 17.36 -1.70
CA TRP A 117 -2.57 16.39 -0.81
C TRP A 117 -3.98 16.02 -1.28
N THR A 118 -4.22 14.74 -1.50
CA THR A 118 -5.49 14.18 -1.95
C THR A 118 -5.94 13.05 -1.02
N GLU A 119 -7.21 12.65 -1.12
CA GLU A 119 -7.73 11.45 -0.48
C GLU A 119 -8.07 10.41 -1.53
N SER A 120 -7.34 9.30 -1.52
CA SER A 120 -7.60 8.17 -2.41
C SER A 120 -8.56 7.19 -1.73
N VAL A 121 -9.67 6.89 -2.40
CA VAL A 121 -10.68 5.93 -1.92
C VAL A 121 -10.58 4.65 -2.71
N ILE A 122 -10.39 3.53 -2.02
CA ILE A 122 -10.33 2.18 -2.57
C ILE A 122 -11.52 1.39 -2.06
N VAL A 123 -12.31 0.82 -2.96
CA VAL A 123 -13.40 -0.09 -2.58
C VAL A 123 -12.80 -1.47 -2.28
N ILE A 124 -13.03 -2.01 -1.07
CA ILE A 124 -12.41 -3.26 -0.61
C ILE A 124 -12.76 -4.43 -1.55
N SER A 125 -14.01 -4.48 -2.02
CA SER A 125 -14.47 -5.53 -2.94
C SER A 125 -13.87 -5.45 -4.35
N GLN A 126 -13.15 -4.37 -4.69
CA GLN A 126 -12.47 -4.21 -5.97
C GLN A 126 -11.01 -4.63 -5.93
N LEU A 127 -10.45 -4.96 -4.75
CA LEU A 127 -9.09 -5.48 -4.70
C LEU A 127 -9.03 -6.87 -5.34
N SER A 128 -8.12 -7.03 -6.30
CA SER A 128 -7.95 -8.29 -7.04
C SER A 128 -6.70 -9.03 -6.57
N PRO A 129 -6.73 -10.36 -6.39
CA PRO A 129 -5.55 -11.14 -6.05
C PRO A 129 -4.53 -11.15 -7.19
N ARG A 130 -3.28 -10.89 -6.86
CA ARG A 130 -2.14 -10.89 -7.78
C ARG A 130 -0.93 -11.59 -7.20
N PHE A 131 -0.20 -12.30 -8.05
CA PHE A 131 1.10 -12.88 -7.74
C PHE A 131 2.15 -12.39 -8.73
N ARG A 132 3.12 -11.62 -8.25
CA ARG A 132 4.23 -11.07 -9.07
C ARG A 132 3.73 -10.42 -10.37
N GLY A 133 2.71 -9.56 -10.25
CA GLY A 133 2.09 -8.84 -11.38
C GLY A 133 1.01 -9.64 -12.13
N ARG A 134 0.97 -10.96 -12.02
CA ARG A 134 -0.04 -11.81 -12.66
C ARG A 134 -1.35 -11.81 -11.87
N ALA A 135 -2.46 -11.54 -12.54
CA ALA A 135 -3.80 -11.70 -11.95
C ALA A 135 -4.09 -13.17 -11.63
N LEU A 136 -4.77 -13.40 -10.51
CA LEU A 136 -5.27 -14.72 -10.10
C LEU A 136 -6.80 -14.71 -10.07
N SER A 137 -7.42 -15.88 -10.16
CA SER A 137 -8.86 -16.03 -9.97
C SER A 137 -9.30 -16.10 -8.51
N GLY A 138 -8.35 -16.31 -7.58
CA GLY A 138 -8.61 -16.43 -6.15
C GLY A 138 -7.34 -16.80 -5.38
N PRO A 139 -7.47 -17.06 -4.06
CA PRO A 139 -8.69 -16.93 -3.24
C PRO A 139 -9.19 -15.48 -3.12
N PRO A 140 -10.42 -15.23 -2.62
CA PRO A 140 -10.86 -13.89 -2.27
C PRO A 140 -10.09 -13.33 -1.06
N LEU A 141 -10.10 -12.00 -0.90
CA LEU A 141 -9.52 -11.33 0.26
C LEU A 141 -10.23 -11.78 1.53
N ASP A 142 -9.46 -12.29 2.50
CA ASP A 142 -9.92 -12.44 3.88
C ASP A 142 -9.87 -11.06 4.55
N VAL A 143 -11.05 -10.48 4.80
CA VAL A 143 -11.19 -9.14 5.36
C VAL A 143 -11.07 -9.12 6.89
N GLU A 144 -11.16 -10.28 7.55
CA GLU A 144 -11.02 -10.39 9.00
C GLU A 144 -9.53 -10.50 9.40
N HIS A 145 -8.70 -11.08 8.52
CA HIS A 145 -7.30 -11.42 8.81
C HIS A 145 -6.31 -10.77 7.83
N VAL A 146 -6.29 -9.43 7.76
CA VAL A 146 -5.30 -8.71 6.95
C VAL A 146 -3.99 -8.59 7.72
N GLU A 147 -2.97 -9.33 7.31
CA GLU A 147 -1.65 -9.40 7.94
C GLU A 147 -0.75 -8.19 7.64
N ALA A 148 -1.00 -7.48 6.54
CA ALA A 148 -0.21 -6.29 6.18
C ALA A 148 -0.87 -5.42 5.12
N ILE A 149 -0.51 -4.14 5.15
CA ILE A 149 -0.77 -3.13 4.12
C ILE A 149 0.53 -2.84 3.40
N GLY A 150 0.48 -2.63 2.09
CA GLY A 150 1.64 -2.24 1.29
C GLY A 150 1.31 -1.17 0.26
N LEU A 151 2.34 -0.45 -0.14
CA LEU A 151 2.33 0.52 -1.22
C LEU A 151 3.35 0.09 -2.25
N LEU A 152 3.01 0.18 -3.54
CA LEU A 152 3.92 -0.14 -4.62
C LEU A 152 3.85 0.90 -5.72
N LEU A 153 5.02 1.26 -6.24
CA LEU A 153 5.16 1.94 -7.51
C LEU A 153 5.74 0.97 -8.54
N GLY A 154 5.06 0.82 -9.67
CA GLY A 154 5.41 -0.14 -10.72
C GLY A 154 4.81 0.23 -12.07
N ASP A 155 4.78 1.52 -12.37
CA ASP A 155 4.13 2.14 -13.55
C ASP A 155 4.99 2.05 -14.83
N LYS A 156 6.12 1.34 -14.79
CA LYS A 156 7.09 1.20 -15.89
C LYS A 156 7.70 2.52 -16.36
N ARG A 157 7.81 3.51 -15.46
CA ARG A 157 8.49 4.77 -15.71
C ARG A 157 9.77 4.83 -14.88
N ALA A 158 10.91 5.05 -15.53
CA ALA A 158 12.17 5.31 -14.83
C ALA A 158 12.14 6.70 -14.18
N GLY A 159 12.89 6.87 -13.09
CA GLY A 159 13.08 8.17 -12.43
C GLY A 159 12.69 8.16 -10.96
N GLU A 160 12.94 9.30 -10.33
CA GLU A 160 12.63 9.55 -8.92
C GLU A 160 11.14 9.48 -8.64
N PHE A 161 10.81 9.19 -7.38
CA PHE A 161 9.45 9.23 -6.90
C PHE A 161 9.38 9.56 -5.42
N GLU A 162 8.24 10.12 -5.02
CA GLU A 162 7.91 10.34 -3.61
C GLU A 162 6.39 10.25 -3.43
N LEU A 163 5.99 9.44 -2.44
CA LEU A 163 4.63 9.38 -1.92
C LEU A 163 4.68 9.60 -0.41
N ARG A 164 4.00 10.65 0.07
CA ARG A 164 3.77 10.86 1.49
C ARG A 164 2.39 10.37 1.88
N VAL A 165 2.28 9.76 3.05
CA VAL A 165 1.02 9.25 3.61
C VAL A 165 0.90 9.72 5.05
N GLU A 166 -0.20 10.40 5.37
CA GLU A 166 -0.52 10.82 6.75
C GLU A 166 -1.24 9.70 7.51
N TRP A 167 -2.25 9.10 6.88
CA TRP A 167 -3.04 8.04 7.50
C TRP A 167 -3.70 7.13 6.48
N ILE A 168 -4.11 5.96 6.97
CA ILE A 168 -4.94 4.97 6.28
C ILE A 168 -6.11 4.63 7.20
N ARG A 169 -7.33 4.76 6.69
CA ARG A 169 -8.59 4.51 7.40
C ARG A 169 -9.46 3.51 6.67
N ALA A 170 -10.32 2.84 7.41
CA ALA A 170 -11.41 2.01 6.90
C ALA A 170 -12.75 2.71 7.18
N GLU A 171 -13.64 2.71 6.18
CA GLU A 171 -14.96 3.39 6.19
C GLU A 171 -16.05 2.50 5.62
#